data_AF-A0A7K3YYA3-F1
#
_entry.id   AF-A0A7K3YYA3-F1
#
_cell.length_a   1.000
_cell.length_b   1.000
_cell.length_c   1.000
_cell.angle_alpha   90.00
_cell.angle_beta   90.00
_cell.angle_gamma   90.00
#
_symmetry.space_group_name_H-M   'P 1'
#
loop_
_entity.id
_entity.type
_entity.pdbx_description
1 polymer ?
#
loop_
_entity_poly.entity_id
_entity_poly.type
_entity_poly.pdbx_seq_one_letter_code
_entity_poly.pdbx_strand_id
1 'polypeptide(L)'
;VDVANDVVVCVPHTPDPVLFGIRGSSPHWVMAARQMVRSEPPGIEQIWVTNQGTDAHLIDGSIGGLREGLSYRVRGTVTGHPKTGTGGHVSLVIGDDGNTVRCMAYEPTKQFRDVVRQLLPGDRIIACGSYKKGSINLEKIGIVSLAQKERIRPPLCTACSKRMTSDGKEKGWKCKKCGARADVPEVQELLRTLRPGWYEVPPTARRHLARPLCRGLPDY
;
A
#
# COMPACT_ATOMS: atom_id res chain seq x y z
N VAL A 1 9.80 -17.63 3.99
CA VAL A 1 8.50 -18.16 3.52
C VAL A 1 7.46 -17.06 3.49
N ASP A 2 6.35 -17.28 2.78
CA ASP A 2 5.16 -16.45 2.79
C ASP A 2 3.99 -17.29 3.33
N VAL A 3 3.66 -17.12 4.61
CA VAL A 3 2.65 -17.95 5.28
C VAL A 3 1.24 -17.63 4.78
N ALA A 4 0.95 -16.35 4.53
CA ALA A 4 -0.39 -15.92 4.10
C ALA A 4 -0.74 -16.38 2.68
N ASN A 5 0.28 -16.60 1.85
CA ASN A 5 0.12 -17.07 0.47
C ASN A 5 0.49 -18.55 0.29
N ASP A 6 0.90 -19.24 1.36
CA ASP A 6 1.36 -20.64 1.34
C ASP A 6 2.50 -20.89 0.31
N VAL A 7 3.54 -20.05 0.35
CA VAL A 7 4.67 -20.11 -0.61
C VAL A 7 6.03 -20.21 0.08
N VAL A 8 6.86 -21.13 -0.41
CA VAL A 8 8.28 -21.23 -0.06
C VAL A 8 9.10 -20.28 -0.95
N VAL A 9 9.32 -19.06 -0.47
CA VAL A 9 9.98 -17.98 -1.24
C VAL A 9 11.50 -18.09 -1.37
N CYS A 10 12.13 -19.05 -0.69
CA CYS A 10 13.59 -19.23 -0.72
C CYS A 10 14.08 -20.22 -1.78
N VAL A 11 13.17 -20.89 -2.49
CA VAL A 11 13.49 -21.84 -3.56
C VAL A 11 13.23 -21.17 -4.91
N PRO A 12 14.19 -21.12 -5.83
CA PRO A 12 13.99 -20.55 -7.16
C PRO A 12 13.14 -21.47 -8.06
N HIS A 13 12.55 -20.89 -9.11
CA HIS A 13 11.75 -21.59 -10.12
C HIS A 13 12.40 -21.53 -11.51
N THR A 14 13.72 -21.47 -11.52
CA THR A 14 14.56 -21.30 -12.71
C THR A 14 15.50 -22.50 -12.83
N PRO A 15 15.96 -22.86 -14.05
CA PRO A 15 16.87 -23.97 -14.29
C PRO A 15 18.31 -23.61 -13.88
N ASP A 16 18.48 -22.92 -12.77
CA ASP A 16 19.76 -22.47 -12.23
C ASP A 16 20.26 -23.47 -11.15
N PRO A 17 21.54 -23.42 -10.77
CA PRO A 17 22.12 -24.40 -9.84
C PRO A 17 21.76 -24.12 -8.36
N VAL A 18 20.97 -23.10 -8.06
CA VAL A 18 20.64 -22.72 -6.68
C VAL A 18 19.51 -23.59 -6.16
N LEU A 19 19.80 -24.40 -5.14
CA LEU A 19 18.78 -25.23 -4.50
C LEU A 19 17.81 -24.37 -3.66
N PHE A 20 18.34 -23.49 -2.80
CA PHE A 20 17.60 -22.45 -2.10
C PHE A 20 18.54 -21.40 -1.51
N GLY A 21 18.00 -20.23 -1.15
CA GLY A 21 18.72 -19.16 -0.45
C GLY A 21 18.00 -18.72 0.83
N ILE A 22 18.64 -18.93 1.99
CA ILE A 22 18.13 -18.45 3.27
C ILE A 22 18.70 -17.06 3.56
N ARG A 23 17.82 -16.10 3.85
CA ARG A 23 18.23 -14.76 4.31
C ARG A 23 18.15 -14.69 5.83
N GLY A 24 19.19 -14.15 6.46
CA GLY A 24 19.27 -13.97 7.91
C GLY A 24 20.13 -12.77 8.31
N SER A 25 20.12 -12.44 9.60
CA SER A 25 20.89 -11.32 10.17
C SER A 25 22.29 -11.71 10.65
N SER A 26 22.56 -13.01 10.83
CA SER A 26 23.88 -13.52 11.23
C SER A 26 24.15 -14.87 10.58
N PRO A 27 25.43 -15.24 10.38
CA PRO A 27 25.80 -16.56 9.86
C PRO A 27 25.30 -17.69 10.77
N HIS A 28 25.34 -17.49 12.10
CA HIS A 28 24.84 -18.46 13.07
C HIS A 28 23.36 -18.80 12.85
N TRP A 29 22.50 -17.78 12.69
CA TRP A 29 21.07 -18.00 12.44
C TRP A 29 20.80 -18.64 11.08
N VAL A 30 21.57 -18.28 10.06
CA VAL A 30 21.47 -18.90 8.72
C VAL A 30 21.84 -20.38 8.79
N MET A 31 22.92 -20.75 9.48
CA MET A 31 23.33 -22.14 9.65
C MET A 31 22.31 -22.95 10.46
N ALA A 32 21.78 -22.38 11.55
CA ALA A 32 20.74 -23.03 12.34
C ALA A 32 19.48 -23.31 11.50
N ALA A 33 19.01 -22.32 10.73
CA ALA A 33 17.88 -22.51 9.81
C ALA A 33 18.19 -23.57 8.74
N ARG A 34 19.41 -23.57 8.20
CA ARG A 34 19.84 -24.54 7.20
C ARG A 34 19.76 -25.99 7.71
N GLN A 35 20.16 -26.25 8.95
CA GLN A 35 20.10 -27.58 9.57
C GLN A 35 18.67 -28.11 9.75
N MET A 36 17.67 -27.23 9.76
CA MET A 36 16.26 -27.61 9.88
C MET A 36 15.62 -27.96 8.52
N VAL A 37 16.24 -27.56 7.40
CA VAL A 37 15.70 -27.77 6.05
C VAL A 37 16.07 -29.16 5.55
N ARG A 38 15.04 -29.92 5.13
CA ARG A 38 15.19 -31.18 4.39
C ARG A 38 15.11 -30.89 2.90
N SER A 39 16.16 -31.25 2.15
CA SER A 39 16.28 -31.07 0.71
C SER A 39 17.09 -32.21 0.10
N GLU A 40 17.23 -32.23 -1.23
CA GLU A 40 18.27 -33.02 -1.86
C GLU A 40 19.68 -32.57 -1.41
N PRO A 41 20.72 -33.42 -1.54
CA PRO A 41 22.08 -33.07 -1.15
C PRO A 41 22.62 -31.89 -1.98
N PRO A 42 23.07 -30.80 -1.34
CA PRO A 42 23.69 -29.69 -2.05
C PRO A 42 25.11 -30.08 -2.49
N GLY A 43 25.50 -29.67 -3.70
CA GLY A 43 26.88 -29.81 -4.16
C GLY A 43 27.83 -28.80 -3.49
N ILE A 44 27.36 -27.57 -3.27
CA ILE A 44 28.11 -26.47 -2.66
C ILE A 44 27.17 -25.68 -1.74
N GLU A 45 27.67 -25.24 -0.59
CA GLU A 45 26.99 -24.33 0.32
C GLU A 45 27.91 -23.16 0.69
N GLN A 46 27.37 -21.94 0.70
CA GLN A 46 28.14 -20.75 1.03
C GLN A 46 27.29 -19.67 1.68
N ILE A 47 27.85 -18.98 2.67
CA ILE A 47 27.22 -17.82 3.31
C ILE A 47 27.81 -16.54 2.70
N TRP A 48 26.93 -15.66 2.22
CA TRP A 48 27.30 -14.39 1.61
C TRP A 48 26.85 -13.22 2.48
N VAL A 49 27.72 -12.23 2.65
CA VAL A 49 27.32 -10.90 3.12
C VAL A 49 26.74 -10.15 1.93
N THR A 50 25.53 -9.61 2.06
CA THR A 50 24.81 -8.97 0.95
C THR A 50 24.17 -7.66 1.38
N ASN A 51 23.82 -6.83 0.39
CA ASN A 51 22.96 -5.66 0.59
C ASN A 51 21.46 -6.00 0.49
N GLN A 52 21.07 -7.28 0.55
CA GLN A 52 19.67 -7.66 0.45
C GLN A 52 18.89 -7.22 1.68
N GLY A 53 17.67 -6.73 1.46
CA GLY A 53 16.80 -6.24 2.51
C GLY A 53 17.35 -5.04 3.28
N THR A 54 17.94 -4.06 2.57
CA THR A 54 18.58 -2.87 3.16
C THR A 54 17.96 -1.54 2.72
N ASP A 55 17.09 -1.52 1.69
CA ASP A 55 16.60 -0.32 1.02
C ASP A 55 17.72 0.53 0.35
N ALA A 56 18.91 -0.03 0.11
CA ALA A 56 20.06 0.71 -0.44
C ALA A 56 19.83 1.32 -1.85
N HIS A 57 18.78 0.89 -2.57
CA HIS A 57 18.39 1.45 -3.87
C HIS A 57 17.45 2.65 -3.76
N LEU A 58 16.92 2.95 -2.58
CA LEU A 58 15.98 4.04 -2.38
C LEU A 58 16.70 5.37 -2.13
N ILE A 59 16.35 6.39 -2.91
CA ILE A 59 16.77 7.78 -2.71
C ILE A 59 15.55 8.66 -2.47
N ASP A 60 15.73 9.86 -1.91
CA ASP A 60 14.61 10.81 -1.82
C ASP A 60 14.26 11.37 -3.20
N GLY A 61 12.96 11.49 -3.46
CA GLY A 61 12.43 12.03 -4.71
C GLY A 61 11.29 12.99 -4.46
N SER A 62 11.22 14.03 -5.29
CA SER A 62 10.09 14.95 -5.38
C SER A 62 9.24 14.64 -6.60
N ILE A 63 7.93 14.89 -6.48
CA ILE A 63 6.99 14.72 -7.60
C ILE A 63 7.35 15.75 -8.68
N GLY A 64 7.46 15.30 -9.94
CA GLY A 64 7.94 16.11 -11.07
C GLY A 64 9.45 16.01 -11.33
N GLY A 65 10.25 15.59 -10.35
CA GLY A 65 11.71 15.41 -10.47
C GLY A 65 12.18 13.96 -10.67
N LEU A 66 11.26 13.01 -10.84
CA LEU A 66 11.57 11.59 -10.90
C LEU A 66 12.16 11.18 -12.25
N ARG A 67 13.25 10.42 -12.22
CA ARG A 67 13.92 9.88 -13.42
C ARG A 67 13.70 8.39 -13.54
N GLU A 68 13.41 7.93 -14.75
CA GLU A 68 13.17 6.52 -15.03
C GLU A 68 14.40 5.67 -14.70
N GLY A 69 14.17 4.48 -14.16
CA GLY A 69 15.22 3.53 -13.78
C GLY A 69 15.77 3.72 -12.36
N LEU A 70 15.36 4.78 -11.64
CA LEU A 70 15.72 5.00 -10.24
C LEU A 70 14.59 4.55 -9.30
N SER A 71 14.92 4.35 -8.02
CA SER A 71 13.93 3.99 -7.00
C SER A 71 13.92 5.02 -5.89
N TYR A 72 12.71 5.38 -5.44
CA TYR A 72 12.51 6.58 -4.66
C TYR A 72 11.68 6.32 -3.40
N ARG A 73 11.86 7.22 -2.44
CA ARG A 73 10.94 7.56 -1.36
C ARG A 73 10.31 8.89 -1.73
N VAL A 74 9.00 8.89 -1.96
CA VAL A 74 8.28 10.08 -2.42
C VAL A 74 7.16 10.37 -1.45
N ARG A 75 7.19 11.54 -0.81
CA ARG A 75 6.07 12.03 -0.01
C ARG A 75 5.04 12.66 -0.93
N GLY A 76 3.76 12.51 -0.59
CA GLY A 76 2.69 13.14 -1.35
C GLY A 76 1.32 12.90 -0.74
N THR A 77 0.34 13.64 -1.24
CA THR A 77 -1.06 13.52 -0.83
C THR A 77 -1.85 12.81 -1.92
N VAL A 78 -2.64 11.81 -1.55
CA VAL A 78 -3.53 11.10 -2.49
C VAL A 78 -4.52 12.12 -3.08
N THR A 79 -4.58 12.21 -4.41
CA THR A 79 -5.43 13.20 -5.10
C THR A 79 -6.73 12.61 -5.62
N GLY A 80 -6.80 11.29 -5.76
CA GLY A 80 -7.96 10.58 -6.29
C GLY A 80 -8.12 9.20 -5.68
N HIS A 81 -9.33 8.64 -5.78
CA HIS A 81 -9.59 7.29 -5.31
C HIS A 81 -8.75 6.26 -6.09
N PRO A 82 -8.17 5.27 -5.40
CA PRO A 82 -7.49 4.15 -6.04
C PRO A 82 -8.41 3.44 -7.05
N LYS A 83 -7.87 3.09 -8.22
CA LYS A 83 -8.60 2.39 -9.28
C LYS A 83 -7.99 1.02 -9.52
N THR A 84 -8.83 -0.01 -9.52
CA THR A 84 -8.43 -1.36 -9.91
C THR A 84 -8.58 -1.49 -11.43
N GLY A 85 -7.47 -1.79 -12.13
CA GLY A 85 -7.47 -2.02 -13.57
C GLY A 85 -7.59 -3.50 -13.94
N THR A 86 -7.66 -3.77 -15.24
CA THR A 86 -7.62 -5.12 -15.82
C THR A 86 -6.35 -5.86 -15.37
N GLY A 87 -6.47 -7.13 -15.01
CA GLY A 87 -5.37 -7.91 -14.42
C GLY A 87 -5.20 -7.73 -12.91
N GLY A 88 -6.04 -6.90 -12.26
CA GLY A 88 -6.08 -6.77 -10.80
C GLY A 88 -5.04 -5.84 -10.20
N HIS A 89 -4.33 -5.06 -11.02
CA HIS A 89 -3.44 -4.00 -10.56
C HIS A 89 -4.25 -2.86 -9.91
N VAL A 90 -3.72 -2.24 -8.87
CA VAL A 90 -4.32 -1.05 -8.26
C VAL A 90 -3.43 0.15 -8.54
N SER A 91 -4.02 1.19 -9.13
CA SER A 91 -3.38 2.47 -9.39
C SER A 91 -3.89 3.50 -8.40
N LEU A 92 -3.02 4.38 -7.92
CA LEU A 92 -3.38 5.58 -7.18
C LEU A 92 -2.57 6.76 -7.72
N VAL A 93 -3.01 7.98 -7.45
CA VAL A 93 -2.27 9.18 -7.81
C VAL A 93 -2.00 9.97 -6.54
N ILE A 94 -0.74 10.37 -6.36
CA ILE A 94 -0.35 11.34 -5.34
C ILE A 94 0.09 12.64 -6.00
N GLY A 95 -0.08 13.74 -5.28
CA GLY A 95 0.36 15.06 -5.70
C GLY A 95 1.06 15.80 -4.57
N ASP A 96 1.92 16.72 -4.99
CA ASP A 96 2.70 17.63 -4.15
C ASP A 96 3.12 18.82 -5.03
N ASP A 97 3.04 20.04 -4.49
CA ASP A 97 3.39 21.30 -5.18
C ASP A 97 2.88 21.39 -6.63
N GLY A 98 1.60 21.07 -6.85
CA GLY A 98 0.94 21.14 -8.16
C GLY A 98 1.32 20.04 -9.15
N ASN A 99 2.31 19.21 -8.84
CA ASN A 99 2.71 18.06 -9.64
C ASN A 99 1.99 16.80 -9.17
N THR A 100 1.88 15.80 -10.06
CA THR A 100 1.30 14.49 -9.70
C THR A 100 2.14 13.34 -10.24
N VAL A 101 2.09 12.21 -9.56
CA VAL A 101 2.68 10.95 -10.01
C VAL A 101 1.74 9.79 -9.72
N ARG A 102 1.69 8.84 -10.65
CA ARG A 102 0.97 7.58 -10.48
C ARG A 102 1.79 6.60 -9.65
N CYS A 103 1.17 5.94 -8.67
CA CYS A 103 1.75 4.78 -8.00
C CYS A 103 0.97 3.52 -8.36
N MET A 104 1.66 2.39 -8.46
CA MET A 104 1.12 1.11 -8.91
C MET A 104 1.42 0.01 -7.89
N ALA A 105 0.38 -0.66 -7.41
CA ALA A 105 0.47 -1.95 -6.74
C ALA A 105 0.03 -3.05 -7.73
N TYR A 106 1.00 -3.79 -8.28
CA TYR A 106 0.73 -4.81 -9.29
C TYR A 106 0.06 -6.06 -8.70
N GLU A 107 -0.54 -6.90 -9.56
CA GLU A 107 -1.20 -8.14 -9.15
C GLU A 107 -0.32 -9.01 -8.24
N PRO A 108 0.99 -9.19 -8.54
CA PRO A 108 1.85 -10.03 -7.71
C PRO A 108 2.01 -9.55 -6.27
N THR A 109 1.64 -8.30 -5.96
CA THR A 109 1.68 -7.77 -4.58
C THR A 109 0.54 -8.28 -3.68
N LYS A 110 -0.38 -9.10 -4.21
CA LYS A 110 -1.44 -9.81 -3.47
C LYS A 110 -2.22 -8.90 -2.50
N GLN A 111 -2.23 -9.20 -1.21
CA GLN A 111 -3.02 -8.51 -0.17
C GLN A 111 -2.55 -7.06 0.06
N PHE A 112 -1.34 -6.70 -0.37
CA PHE A 112 -0.86 -5.32 -0.30
C PHE A 112 -1.79 -4.37 -1.08
N ARG A 113 -2.41 -4.86 -2.15
CA ARG A 113 -3.42 -4.11 -2.91
C ARG A 113 -4.62 -3.70 -2.06
N ASP A 114 -4.98 -4.47 -1.04
CA ASP A 114 -6.12 -4.14 -0.16
C ASP A 114 -5.82 -2.94 0.74
N VAL A 115 -4.56 -2.76 1.14
CA VAL A 115 -4.10 -1.54 1.81
C VAL A 115 -4.26 -0.35 0.87
N VAL A 116 -3.76 -0.50 -0.37
CA VAL A 116 -3.82 0.56 -1.38
C VAL A 116 -5.25 0.95 -1.74
N ARG A 117 -6.18 -0.01 -1.83
CA ARG A 117 -7.61 0.25 -2.11
C ARG A 117 -8.32 1.06 -1.03
N GLN A 118 -7.81 1.03 0.21
CA GLN A 118 -8.42 1.75 1.34
C GLN A 118 -8.05 3.24 1.39
N LEU A 119 -7.11 3.68 0.55
CA LEU A 119 -6.69 5.08 0.48
C LEU A 119 -7.80 5.97 -0.10
N LEU A 120 -7.85 7.21 0.37
CA LEU A 120 -8.80 8.23 -0.02
C LEU A 120 -8.07 9.52 -0.40
N PRO A 121 -8.68 10.38 -1.24
CA PRO A 121 -8.19 11.73 -1.44
C PRO A 121 -7.95 12.45 -0.10
N GLY A 122 -6.80 13.11 0.03
CA GLY A 122 -6.36 13.79 1.24
C GLY A 122 -5.45 12.96 2.17
N ASP A 123 -5.31 11.65 1.94
CA ASP A 123 -4.35 10.82 2.69
C ASP A 123 -2.91 11.26 2.38
N ARG A 124 -2.10 11.49 3.41
CA ARG A 124 -0.67 11.78 3.25
C ARG A 124 0.13 10.51 3.39
N ILE A 125 0.95 10.22 2.39
CA ILE A 125 1.72 8.97 2.31
C ILE A 125 3.18 9.20 1.92
N ILE A 126 3.98 8.16 2.16
CA ILE A 126 5.34 7.98 1.62
C ILE A 126 5.29 6.75 0.71
N ALA A 127 5.41 6.95 -0.59
CA ALA A 127 5.48 5.89 -1.59
C ALA A 127 6.94 5.45 -1.78
N CYS A 128 7.23 4.16 -1.63
CA CYS A 128 8.54 3.58 -1.86
C CYS A 128 8.49 2.63 -3.06
N GLY A 129 9.39 2.81 -4.02
CA GLY A 129 9.43 1.93 -5.20
C GLY A 129 10.26 2.45 -6.38
N SER A 130 10.41 1.60 -7.39
CA SER A 130 11.09 1.96 -8.64
C SER A 130 10.19 2.80 -9.55
N TYR A 131 10.70 3.89 -10.10
CA TYR A 131 10.00 4.70 -11.09
C TYR A 131 10.27 4.18 -12.51
N LYS A 132 9.21 3.71 -13.18
CA LYS A 132 9.26 3.13 -14.52
C LYS A 132 7.97 3.44 -15.27
N LYS A 133 8.08 3.80 -16.56
CA LYS A 133 6.94 4.10 -17.45
C LYS A 133 5.93 5.08 -16.84
N GLY A 134 6.42 6.13 -16.17
CA GLY A 134 5.57 7.17 -15.58
C GLY A 134 4.88 6.78 -14.26
N SER A 135 5.28 5.69 -13.61
CA SER A 135 4.71 5.29 -12.32
C SER A 135 5.73 4.75 -11.32
N ILE A 136 5.45 4.96 -10.03
CA ILE A 136 6.18 4.34 -8.92
C ILE A 136 5.60 2.95 -8.66
N ASN A 137 6.40 1.91 -8.84
CA ASN A 137 6.03 0.52 -8.57
C ASN A 137 6.21 0.24 -7.08
N LEU A 138 5.11 0.23 -6.34
CA LEU A 138 5.13 0.18 -4.88
C LEU A 138 5.72 -1.15 -4.38
N GLU A 139 6.73 -1.05 -3.53
CA GLU A 139 7.26 -2.15 -2.72
C GLU A 139 6.96 -1.96 -1.22
N LYS A 140 6.71 -0.72 -0.80
CA LYS A 140 6.36 -0.33 0.56
C LYS A 140 5.61 1.01 0.54
N ILE A 141 4.74 1.24 1.51
CA ILE A 141 4.00 2.49 1.68
C ILE A 141 3.94 2.87 3.16
N GLY A 142 4.28 4.12 3.47
CA GLY A 142 4.12 4.73 4.78
C GLY A 142 2.87 5.60 4.80
N ILE A 143 1.92 5.33 5.69
CA ILE A 143 0.72 6.15 5.88
C ILE A 143 1.03 7.17 6.98
N VAL A 144 1.19 8.43 6.59
CA VAL A 144 1.55 9.53 7.51
C VAL A 144 0.29 10.03 8.23
N SER A 145 -0.77 10.32 7.48
CA SER A 145 -2.05 10.74 8.04
C SER A 145 -3.20 10.33 7.13
N LEU A 146 -4.37 10.13 7.75
CA LEU A 146 -5.59 9.71 7.06
C LEU A 146 -6.57 10.87 7.00
N ALA A 147 -7.13 11.12 5.82
CA ALA A 147 -8.28 11.99 5.65
C ALA A 147 -9.52 11.39 6.35
N GLN A 148 -10.38 12.27 6.85
CA GLN A 148 -11.68 11.89 7.39
C GLN A 148 -12.54 11.28 6.29
N LYS A 149 -13.17 10.15 6.59
CA LYS A 149 -14.12 9.50 5.69
C LYS A 149 -15.52 9.90 6.13
N GLU A 150 -16.20 10.70 5.34
CA GLU A 150 -17.54 11.16 5.65
C GLU A 150 -18.58 10.51 4.74
N ARG A 151 -19.80 10.34 5.26
CA ARG A 151 -20.97 9.98 4.47
C ARG A 151 -22.05 11.02 4.66
N ILE A 152 -22.35 11.71 3.57
CA ILE A 152 -23.45 12.69 3.49
C ILE A 152 -24.76 11.93 3.30
N ARG A 153 -25.75 12.22 4.15
CA ARG A 153 -27.08 11.59 4.10
C ARG A 153 -28.18 12.65 4.26
N PRO A 154 -29.41 12.34 3.82
CA PRO A 154 -30.54 13.18 4.16
C PRO A 154 -30.68 13.30 5.68
N PRO A 155 -30.95 14.50 6.22
CA PRO A 155 -31.10 14.70 7.65
C PRO A 155 -32.36 14.05 8.19
N LEU A 156 -32.40 13.87 9.50
CA LEU A 156 -33.64 13.53 10.22
C LEU A 156 -34.51 14.79 10.36
N CYS A 157 -35.81 14.64 10.10
CA CYS A 157 -36.76 15.73 10.32
C CYS A 157 -36.88 16.04 11.81
N THR A 158 -36.63 17.29 12.22
CA THR A 158 -36.71 17.73 13.62
C THR A 158 -38.12 17.60 14.23
N ALA A 159 -39.18 17.67 13.41
CA ALA A 159 -40.55 17.60 13.89
C ALA A 159 -41.10 16.16 14.05
N CYS A 160 -40.61 15.19 13.28
CA CYS A 160 -41.18 13.83 13.28
C CYS A 160 -40.15 12.69 13.25
N SER A 161 -38.86 13.02 13.31
CA SER A 161 -37.72 12.08 13.30
C SER A 161 -37.67 11.12 12.12
N LYS A 162 -38.45 11.35 11.05
CA LYS A 162 -38.34 10.58 9.80
C LYS A 162 -37.22 11.15 8.93
N ARG A 163 -36.51 10.25 8.23
CA ARG A 163 -35.50 10.61 7.23
C ARG A 163 -36.14 11.47 6.12
N MET A 164 -35.54 12.63 5.84
CA MET A 164 -36.02 13.52 4.79
C MET A 164 -35.63 12.99 3.40
N THR A 165 -36.23 13.52 2.34
CA THR A 165 -35.90 13.20 0.94
C THR A 165 -35.46 14.48 0.21
N SER A 166 -34.68 14.37 -0.86
CA SER A 166 -34.27 15.56 -1.63
C SER A 166 -35.51 16.28 -2.18
N ASP A 167 -35.54 17.61 -2.08
CA ASP A 167 -36.60 18.46 -2.65
C ASP A 167 -36.23 18.97 -4.07
N GLY A 168 -35.19 18.38 -4.68
CA GLY A 168 -34.62 18.76 -5.97
C GLY A 168 -33.19 19.26 -5.88
N LYS A 169 -32.52 19.41 -7.04
CA LYS A 169 -31.16 19.96 -7.12
C LYS A 169 -31.15 21.34 -6.45
N GLU A 170 -30.25 21.54 -5.48
CA GLU A 170 -30.06 22.81 -4.74
C GLU A 170 -31.29 23.29 -3.92
N LYS A 171 -32.32 22.46 -3.74
CA LYS A 171 -33.53 22.80 -2.97
C LYS A 171 -33.54 22.20 -1.56
N GLY A 172 -32.42 21.61 -1.14
CA GLY A 172 -32.29 20.95 0.16
C GLY A 172 -33.13 19.68 0.28
N TRP A 173 -33.69 19.49 1.47
CA TRP A 173 -34.38 18.29 1.90
C TRP A 173 -35.78 18.61 2.41
N LYS A 174 -36.76 17.76 2.10
CA LYS A 174 -38.15 17.87 2.55
C LYS A 174 -38.63 16.60 3.22
N CYS A 175 -39.36 16.76 4.31
CA CYS A 175 -40.00 15.65 5.01
C CYS A 175 -41.34 15.34 4.34
N LYS A 176 -41.51 14.11 3.84
CA LYS A 176 -42.78 13.67 3.23
C LYS A 176 -43.94 13.55 4.23
N LYS A 177 -43.66 13.44 5.53
CA LYS A 177 -44.71 13.25 6.56
C LYS A 177 -45.31 14.58 7.04
N CYS A 178 -44.48 15.56 7.35
CA CYS A 178 -44.92 16.82 7.95
C CYS A 178 -44.58 18.07 7.12
N GLY A 179 -43.95 17.92 5.96
CA GLY A 179 -43.63 19.03 5.06
C GLY A 179 -42.43 19.90 5.47
N ALA A 180 -41.85 19.68 6.65
CA ALA A 180 -40.67 20.42 7.12
C ALA A 180 -39.50 20.33 6.13
N ARG A 181 -38.67 21.38 6.09
CA ARG A 181 -37.52 21.50 5.20
C ARG A 181 -36.21 21.67 5.98
N ALA A 182 -35.11 21.28 5.36
CA ALA A 182 -33.76 21.42 5.88
C ALA A 182 -32.79 21.61 4.72
N ASP A 183 -31.83 22.52 4.88
CA ASP A 183 -30.88 22.85 3.82
C ASP A 183 -29.54 22.11 4.00
N VAL A 184 -29.21 21.78 5.25
CA VAL A 184 -27.95 21.12 5.61
C VAL A 184 -28.17 19.61 5.66
N PRO A 185 -27.32 18.80 5.01
CA PRO A 185 -27.36 17.35 5.15
C PRO A 185 -26.84 16.89 6.51
N GLU A 186 -27.16 15.65 6.88
CA GLU A 186 -26.48 14.96 7.98
C GLU A 186 -25.13 14.44 7.47
N VAL A 187 -24.04 14.87 8.10
CA VAL A 187 -22.68 14.39 7.84
C VAL A 187 -22.31 13.40 8.93
N GLN A 188 -22.06 12.16 8.55
CA GLN A 188 -21.60 11.13 9.48
C GLN A 188 -20.15 10.78 9.19
N GLU A 189 -19.29 10.94 10.19
CA GLU A 189 -17.93 10.41 10.16
C GLU A 189 -17.96 8.88 10.23
N LEU A 190 -17.23 8.24 9.31
CA LEU A 190 -17.06 6.80 9.22
C LEU A 190 -15.66 6.42 9.66
N LEU A 191 -15.58 5.50 10.62
CA LEU A 191 -14.31 4.93 11.04
C LEU A 191 -13.66 4.16 9.88
N ARG A 192 -12.35 4.37 9.74
CA ARG A 192 -11.52 3.66 8.75
C ARG A 192 -10.79 2.51 9.42
N THR A 193 -10.66 1.40 8.69
CA THR A 193 -9.90 0.22 9.09
C THR A 193 -8.40 0.40 8.91
N LEU A 194 -8.01 1.18 7.90
CA LEU A 194 -6.62 1.57 7.66
C LEU A 194 -6.10 2.44 8.81
N ARG A 195 -4.86 2.20 9.24
CA ARG A 195 -4.19 2.97 10.30
C ARG A 195 -2.92 3.64 9.77
N PRO A 196 -2.48 4.77 10.36
CA PRO A 196 -1.14 5.30 10.14
C PRO A 196 -0.07 4.25 10.45
N GLY A 197 1.06 4.32 9.75
CA GLY A 197 2.16 3.37 9.86
C GLY A 197 2.58 2.76 8.52
N TRP A 198 3.50 1.80 8.59
CA TRP A 198 4.12 1.20 7.41
C TRP A 198 3.45 -0.11 7.00
N TYR A 199 3.28 -0.27 5.69
CA TYR A 199 2.80 -1.49 5.05
C TYR A 199 3.78 -1.89 3.94
N GLU A 200 4.01 -3.18 3.79
CA GLU A 200 4.91 -3.73 2.77
C GLU A 200 4.24 -4.81 1.93
N VAL A 201 4.80 -5.08 0.75
CA VAL A 201 4.40 -6.22 -0.06
C VAL A 201 4.70 -7.54 0.67
N PRO A 202 3.93 -8.60 0.43
CA PRO A 202 4.16 -9.89 1.09
C PRO A 202 5.50 -10.50 0.64
N PRO A 203 6.07 -11.44 1.42
CA PRO A 203 7.38 -12.04 1.11
C PRO A 203 7.51 -12.58 -0.32
N THR A 204 6.44 -13.15 -0.89
CA THR A 204 6.45 -13.68 -2.27
C THR A 204 6.65 -12.60 -3.35
N ALA A 205 6.37 -11.34 -3.03
CA ALA A 205 6.50 -10.21 -3.94
C ALA A 205 7.68 -9.29 -3.58
N ARG A 206 8.44 -9.65 -2.55
CA ARG A 206 9.53 -8.81 -2.03
C ARG A 206 10.72 -8.82 -2.98
N ARG A 207 11.12 -7.63 -3.41
CA ARG A 207 12.34 -7.42 -4.21
C ARG A 207 13.59 -7.64 -3.35
N HIS A 208 14.71 -8.00 -3.97
CA HIS A 208 15.95 -8.35 -3.25
C HIS A 208 16.42 -7.28 -2.25
N LEU A 209 16.38 -6.01 -2.66
CA LEU A 209 16.91 -4.90 -1.86
C LEU A 209 15.91 -4.35 -0.84
N ALA A 210 14.61 -4.58 -1.02
CA ALA A 210 13.56 -4.03 -0.16
C ALA A 210 13.70 -4.53 1.28
N ARG A 211 13.99 -3.62 2.22
CA ARG A 211 14.15 -3.89 3.65
C ARG A 211 12.80 -4.27 4.26
N PRO A 212 12.66 -5.49 4.79
CA PRO A 212 11.40 -5.91 5.39
C PRO A 212 11.13 -5.21 6.72
N LEU A 213 9.88 -4.93 7.04
CA LEU A 213 9.45 -4.26 8.27
C LEU A 213 9.81 -5.04 9.54
N CYS A 214 9.97 -6.38 9.45
CA CYS A 214 10.46 -7.19 10.58
C CYS A 214 11.90 -6.84 11.00
N ARG A 215 12.66 -6.09 10.18
CA ARG A 215 13.99 -5.56 10.53
C ARG A 215 13.93 -4.14 11.12
N GLY A 216 12.75 -3.69 11.54
CA GLY A 216 12.49 -2.35 12.05
C GLY A 216 11.74 -1.48 11.04
N LEU A 217 11.02 -0.49 11.58
CA LEU A 217 10.31 0.49 10.78
C LEU A 217 11.31 1.45 10.11
N PRO A 218 11.06 1.88 8.86
CA PRO A 218 11.80 2.98 8.27
C PRO A 218 11.69 4.25 9.12
N ASP A 219 12.81 4.96 9.22
CA ASP A 219 13.03 6.17 10.01
C ASP A 219 12.95 7.47 9.21
N TYR A 220 12.57 7.36 7.93
CA TYR A 220 12.42 8.47 6.98
C TYR A 220 10.95 8.77 6.65
#